data_AF-A0A9E4P8R0-F1
#
_entry.id   AF-A0A9E4P8R0-F1
#
_cell.length_a   1.000
_cell.length_b   1.000
_cell.length_c   1.000
_cell.angle_alpha   90.00
_cell.angle_beta   90.00
_cell.angle_gamma   90.00
#
_symmetry.space_group_name_H-M   'P 1'
#
loop_
_entity.id
_entity.type
_entity.pdbx_description
1 polymer ?
#
loop_
_entity_poly.entity_id
_entity_poly.type
_entity_poly.pdbx_seq_one_letter_code
_entity_poly.pdbx_strand_id
1 'polypeptide(L)'
;MPEKKKDFPVIDVDSHILEPAAIWDEYVPPDYRALARSSFWYEFADQGPDTVILNGSPASPMRRTGINRLAIYRPGMTPAEIGALDPRQVHPRTPGAQDAQARLQDMDAMGVDQALLMPTLFAEYFPIVENPDVAAVLARAYNDWVRDFAAAAPDRLFPAAVLPMQAPSLAIREVERIAELGLKAAFIRPSFFHEKLPNHRDYDGLWATLERTGVAACIHPSPGFTNPEWTSEGPFIERVAANLRVGHPL
;
A
#
# COMPACT_ATOMS: atom_id res chain seq x y z
N MET A 1 8.52 -29.00 19.38
CA MET A 1 7.21 -29.01 20.05
C MET A 1 6.19 -29.56 19.06
N PRO A 2 5.18 -30.35 19.47
CA PRO A 2 4.13 -30.76 18.54
C PRO A 2 3.48 -29.50 17.98
N GLU A 3 3.34 -29.45 16.66
CA GLU A 3 2.71 -28.37 15.92
C GLU A 3 1.31 -28.14 16.50
N LYS A 4 1.07 -26.98 17.13
CA LYS A 4 -0.27 -26.65 17.64
C LYS A 4 -1.18 -26.50 16.43
N LYS A 5 -1.95 -27.55 16.15
CA LYS A 5 -2.97 -27.52 15.11
C LYS A 5 -4.03 -26.50 15.54
N LYS A 6 -4.21 -25.45 14.74
CA LYS A 6 -5.28 -24.45 14.95
C LYS A 6 -6.60 -25.03 14.46
N ASP A 7 -7.68 -24.70 15.17
CA ASP A 7 -9.05 -25.13 14.84
C ASP A 7 -9.89 -24.02 14.18
N PHE A 8 -9.27 -22.88 13.86
CA PHE A 8 -9.92 -21.72 13.24
C PHE A 8 -9.01 -21.06 12.20
N PRO A 9 -9.59 -20.38 11.19
CA PRO A 9 -8.81 -19.62 10.23
C PRO A 9 -8.36 -18.27 10.80
N VAL A 10 -7.17 -17.81 10.38
CA VAL A 10 -6.61 -16.49 10.65
C VAL A 10 -6.52 -15.73 9.34
N ILE A 11 -7.21 -14.60 9.27
CA ILE A 11 -7.25 -13.71 8.11
C ILE A 11 -6.57 -12.40 8.52
N ASP A 12 -5.44 -12.10 7.89
CA ASP A 12 -4.74 -10.82 8.05
C ASP A 12 -5.32 -9.80 7.06
N VAL A 13 -5.91 -8.73 7.58
CA VAL A 13 -6.57 -7.69 6.75
C VAL A 13 -5.68 -6.46 6.51
N ASP A 14 -4.46 -6.45 7.05
CA ASP A 14 -3.53 -5.33 6.91
C ASP A 14 -2.09 -5.85 6.73
N SER A 15 -1.87 -6.45 5.57
CA SER A 15 -0.57 -6.92 5.16
C SER A 15 -0.06 -6.09 3.98
N HIS A 16 1.24 -5.87 3.88
CA HIS A 16 1.80 -5.00 2.85
C HIS A 16 2.73 -5.77 1.90
N ILE A 17 2.71 -5.40 0.62
CA ILE A 17 3.68 -5.85 -0.39
C ILE A 17 4.54 -4.69 -0.82
N LEU A 18 5.83 -4.98 -1.04
CA LEU A 18 6.76 -4.01 -1.58
C LEU A 18 6.87 -4.18 -3.09
N GLU A 19 6.56 -3.10 -3.79
CA GLU A 19 6.48 -3.07 -5.23
C GLU A 19 7.88 -3.14 -5.87
N PRO A 20 8.10 -4.00 -6.89
CA PRO A 20 9.37 -4.12 -7.59
C PRO A 20 9.47 -3.14 -8.77
N ALA A 21 10.70 -2.90 -9.24
CA ALA A 21 10.96 -2.13 -10.46
C ALA A 21 10.24 -2.70 -11.71
N ALA A 22 9.97 -4.02 -11.72
CA ALA A 22 9.27 -4.71 -12.79
C ALA A 22 7.92 -4.07 -13.18
N ILE A 23 7.22 -3.39 -12.25
CA ILE A 23 5.97 -2.68 -12.58
C ILE A 23 6.20 -1.68 -13.72
N TRP A 24 7.27 -0.89 -13.65
CA TRP A 24 7.61 0.07 -14.71
C TRP A 24 8.25 -0.58 -15.93
N ASP A 25 9.03 -1.64 -15.74
CA ASP A 25 9.85 -2.24 -16.80
C ASP A 25 9.09 -3.25 -17.67
N GLU A 26 8.05 -3.87 -17.11
CA GLU A 26 7.32 -4.96 -17.75
C GLU A 26 5.84 -4.60 -17.95
N TYR A 27 5.21 -3.95 -16.98
CA TYR A 27 3.76 -3.71 -17.00
C TYR A 27 3.35 -2.33 -17.53
N VAL A 28 4.22 -1.31 -17.42
CA VAL A 28 3.97 -0.02 -18.07
C VAL A 28 4.27 -0.15 -19.59
N PRO A 29 3.34 0.26 -20.47
CA PRO A 29 3.56 0.24 -21.91
C PRO A 29 4.82 1.03 -22.31
N PRO A 30 5.64 0.53 -23.26
CA PRO A 30 6.93 1.14 -23.60
C PRO A 30 6.89 2.65 -23.83
N ASP A 31 5.88 3.14 -24.56
CA ASP A 31 5.73 4.56 -24.90
C ASP A 31 5.44 5.45 -23.69
N TYR A 32 4.95 4.86 -22.59
CA TYR A 32 4.63 5.57 -21.36
C TYR A 32 5.71 5.47 -20.28
N ARG A 33 6.74 4.63 -20.43
CA ARG A 33 7.71 4.35 -19.35
C ARG A 33 8.46 5.58 -18.88
N ALA A 34 8.92 6.41 -19.82
CA ALA A 34 9.64 7.64 -19.48
C ALA A 34 8.74 8.60 -18.68
N LEU A 35 7.50 8.78 -19.14
CA LEU A 35 6.53 9.63 -18.47
C LEU A 35 6.13 9.07 -17.10
N ALA A 36 5.83 7.77 -17.01
CA ALA A 36 5.50 7.07 -15.78
C ALA A 36 6.60 7.23 -14.72
N ARG A 37 7.87 7.00 -15.11
CA ARG A 37 9.01 7.17 -14.20
C ARG A 37 9.23 8.63 -13.79
N SER A 38 8.97 9.58 -14.69
CA SER A 38 9.03 11.01 -14.33
C SER A 38 7.91 11.42 -13.36
N SER A 39 6.75 10.77 -13.42
CA SER A 39 5.62 11.07 -12.53
C SER A 39 5.73 10.37 -11.18
N PHE A 40 6.17 9.12 -11.17
CA PHE A 40 6.44 8.35 -9.96
C PHE A 40 7.46 7.25 -10.25
N TRP A 41 8.60 7.30 -9.57
CA TRP A 41 9.63 6.25 -9.59
C TRP A 41 10.36 6.25 -8.27
N TYR A 42 10.91 5.11 -7.90
CA TYR A 42 11.89 5.04 -6.83
C TYR A 42 12.94 3.97 -7.13
N GLU A 43 14.09 4.14 -6.52
CA GLU A 43 15.15 3.13 -6.53
C GLU A 43 15.52 2.79 -5.11
N PHE A 44 15.51 1.51 -4.78
CA PHE A 44 16.01 1.03 -3.51
C PHE A 44 17.53 0.94 -3.53
N ALA A 45 18.20 1.66 -2.64
CA ALA A 45 19.47 1.21 -2.12
C ALA A 45 19.26 0.05 -1.13
N ASP A 46 20.35 -0.51 -0.62
CA ASP A 46 20.34 -1.52 0.47
C ASP A 46 19.46 -1.08 1.67
N GLN A 47 19.29 0.24 1.80
CA GLN A 47 18.74 0.92 2.96
C GLN A 47 17.36 1.56 2.76
N GLY A 48 16.61 1.28 1.69
CA GLY A 48 15.32 1.94 1.39
C GLY A 48 15.34 2.68 0.05
N PRO A 49 14.26 3.37 -0.36
CA PRO A 49 14.31 4.16 -1.58
C PRO A 49 15.31 5.30 -1.40
N ASP A 50 16.42 5.23 -2.13
CA ASP A 50 17.50 6.20 -2.13
C ASP A 50 17.11 7.43 -2.97
N THR A 51 16.38 7.15 -4.04
CA THR A 51 15.74 8.17 -4.88
C THR A 51 14.26 7.91 -4.92
N VAL A 52 13.48 8.97 -4.74
CA VAL A 52 12.06 9.00 -5.10
C VAL A 52 11.89 10.19 -6.06
N ILE A 53 11.27 9.94 -7.20
CA ILE A 53 10.85 10.97 -8.16
C ILE A 53 9.33 11.08 -8.08
N LEU A 54 8.82 12.30 -7.91
CA LEU A 54 7.40 12.63 -7.99
C LEU A 54 7.21 13.86 -8.86
N ASN A 55 6.29 13.78 -9.82
CA ASN A 55 5.89 14.91 -10.67
C ASN A 55 7.10 15.67 -11.27
N GLY A 56 8.11 14.93 -11.74
CA GLY A 56 9.32 15.45 -12.37
C GLY A 56 10.40 15.94 -11.42
N SER A 57 10.18 15.88 -10.10
CA SER A 57 11.09 16.39 -9.08
C SER A 57 11.52 15.31 -8.09
N PRO A 58 12.76 15.35 -7.56
CA PRO A 58 13.13 14.52 -6.42
C PRO A 58 12.24 14.82 -5.22
N ALA A 59 11.70 13.78 -4.61
CA ALA A 59 10.98 13.84 -3.36
C ALA A 59 11.87 13.31 -2.23
N SER A 60 11.86 13.98 -1.07
CA SER A 60 12.57 13.49 0.10
C SER A 60 11.93 12.17 0.55
N PRO A 61 12.70 11.07 0.68
CA PRO A 61 12.16 9.83 1.21
C PRO A 61 11.68 10.05 2.65
N MET A 62 10.53 9.51 3.02
CA MET A 62 9.93 9.68 4.36
C MET A 62 10.63 8.86 5.45
N ARG A 63 11.94 8.64 5.32
CA ARG A 63 12.75 7.90 6.29
C ARG A 63 13.12 8.79 7.46
N ARG A 64 12.42 8.57 8.57
CA ARG A 64 12.75 9.14 9.89
C ARG A 64 13.56 8.20 10.77
N THR A 65 13.67 6.92 10.38
CA THR A 65 14.39 5.88 11.12
C THR A 65 15.08 4.89 10.16
N GLY A 66 16.12 4.21 10.67
CA GLY A 66 16.79 3.08 10.03
C GLY A 66 15.92 1.81 10.01
N ILE A 67 14.97 1.67 10.93
CA ILE A 67 13.98 0.59 10.93
C ILE A 67 13.15 0.67 9.64
N ASN A 68 13.42 -0.27 8.75
CA ASN A 68 12.61 -0.43 7.55
C ASN A 68 11.24 -0.97 7.98
N ARG A 69 10.14 -0.31 7.60
CA ARG A 69 8.76 -0.77 7.86
C ARG A 69 8.53 -2.21 7.35
N LEU A 70 9.34 -2.64 6.38
CA LEU A 70 9.33 -3.95 5.73
C LEU A 70 10.29 -4.98 6.38
N ALA A 71 10.90 -4.63 7.51
CA ALA A 71 11.84 -5.45 8.27
C ALA A 71 11.42 -5.67 9.73
N ILE A 72 10.27 -5.09 10.14
CA ILE A 72 9.86 -5.04 11.56
C ILE A 72 9.50 -6.43 12.08
N TYR A 73 8.88 -7.27 11.24
CA TYR A 73 8.40 -8.58 11.66
C TYR A 73 8.87 -9.69 10.73
N ARG A 74 9.28 -10.80 11.33
CA ARG A 74 9.58 -12.08 10.69
C ARG A 74 9.02 -13.20 11.55
N PRO A 75 8.62 -14.34 10.95
CA PRO A 75 8.26 -15.51 11.73
C PRO A 75 9.35 -15.85 12.74
N GLY A 76 8.96 -16.08 14.00
CA GLY A 76 9.88 -16.37 15.10
C GLY A 76 10.37 -15.15 15.89
N MET A 77 10.09 -13.91 15.44
CA MET A 77 10.35 -12.72 16.26
C MET A 77 9.27 -12.53 17.32
N THR A 78 9.70 -12.19 18.53
CA THR A 78 8.84 -11.76 19.63
C THR A 78 8.65 -10.23 19.61
N PRO A 79 7.54 -9.69 20.14
CA PRO A 79 7.36 -8.24 20.28
C PRO A 79 8.52 -7.53 20.99
N ALA A 80 9.20 -8.19 21.92
CA ALA A 80 10.36 -7.65 22.62
C ALA A 80 11.58 -7.52 21.70
N GLU A 81 11.84 -8.51 20.84
CA GLU A 81 12.93 -8.45 19.86
C GLU A 81 12.69 -7.36 18.81
N ILE A 82 11.42 -7.18 18.40
CA ILE A 82 11.02 -6.05 17.55
C ILE A 82 11.30 -4.71 18.24
N GLY A 83 10.89 -4.58 19.50
CA GLY A 83 11.11 -3.38 20.30
C GLY A 83 12.59 -3.09 20.60
N ALA A 84 13.47 -4.09 20.48
CA ALA A 84 14.91 -3.97 20.68
C ALA A 84 15.69 -3.57 19.41
N LEU A 85 15.05 -3.47 18.25
CA LEU A 85 15.69 -3.05 17.01
C LEU A 85 16.24 -1.61 17.15
N ASP A 86 17.52 -1.40 16.78
CA ASP A 86 18.11 -0.05 16.82
C ASP A 86 17.47 0.84 15.73
N PRO A 87 16.79 1.94 16.09
CA PRO A 87 16.14 2.84 15.15
C PRO A 87 17.11 3.60 14.25
N ARG A 88 18.42 3.52 14.50
CA ARG A 88 19.47 4.16 13.68
C ARG A 88 20.14 3.19 12.72
N GLN A 89 19.91 1.89 12.88
CA GLN A 89 20.47 0.86 12.02
C GLN A 89 19.47 0.45 10.96
N VAL A 90 19.99 0.07 9.81
CA VAL A 90 19.18 -0.47 8.72
C VAL A 90 19.01 -1.96 8.90
N HIS A 91 17.76 -2.35 9.07
CA HIS A 91 17.38 -3.75 9.19
C HIS A 91 17.03 -4.32 7.82
N PRO A 92 17.48 -5.56 7.52
CA PRO A 92 17.26 -6.18 6.22
C PRO A 92 15.78 -6.43 5.95
N ARG A 93 15.35 -6.22 4.70
CA ARG A 93 14.00 -6.56 4.24
C ARG A 93 13.74 -8.06 4.35
N THR A 94 12.51 -8.45 4.64
CA THR A 94 12.10 -9.86 4.60
C THR A 94 11.76 -10.24 3.15
N PRO A 95 12.25 -11.38 2.60
CA PRO A 95 11.97 -11.77 1.21
C PRO A 95 10.48 -11.84 0.88
N GLY A 96 9.64 -12.31 1.83
CA GLY A 96 8.19 -12.34 1.68
C GLY A 96 7.51 -10.97 1.48
N ALA A 97 8.24 -9.85 1.63
CA ALA A 97 7.74 -8.54 1.24
C ALA A 97 7.60 -8.39 -0.29
N GLN A 98 8.40 -9.11 -1.09
CA GLN A 98 8.45 -8.96 -2.55
C GLN A 98 8.32 -10.28 -3.34
N ASP A 99 8.48 -11.42 -2.67
CA ASP A 99 8.34 -12.75 -3.28
C ASP A 99 7.12 -13.49 -2.70
N ALA A 100 6.23 -13.95 -3.58
CA ALA A 100 4.99 -14.59 -3.18
C ALA A 100 5.20 -15.96 -2.53
N GLN A 101 6.24 -16.72 -2.91
CA GLN A 101 6.52 -18.04 -2.33
C GLN A 101 7.11 -17.89 -0.92
N ALA A 102 8.04 -16.96 -0.75
CA ALA A 102 8.56 -16.61 0.57
C ALA A 102 7.46 -16.05 1.48
N ARG A 103 6.52 -15.24 0.94
CA ARG A 103 5.34 -14.79 1.68
C ARG A 103 4.51 -15.94 2.22
N LEU A 104 4.23 -16.95 1.38
CA LEU A 104 3.43 -18.10 1.79
C LEU A 104 4.13 -18.90 2.90
N GLN A 105 5.45 -19.05 2.83
CA GLN A 105 6.24 -19.67 3.90
C GLN A 105 6.17 -18.86 5.19
N ASP A 106 6.27 -17.53 5.11
CA ASP A 106 6.11 -16.65 6.26
C ASP A 106 4.70 -16.80 6.86
N MET A 107 3.65 -16.80 6.03
CA MET A 107 2.27 -17.00 6.45
C MET A 107 2.06 -18.34 7.15
N ASP A 108 2.61 -19.43 6.60
CA ASP A 108 2.53 -20.76 7.21
C ASP A 108 3.19 -20.78 8.59
N ALA A 109 4.37 -20.19 8.72
CA ALA A 109 5.10 -20.11 9.99
C ALA A 109 4.41 -19.21 11.03
N MET A 110 3.68 -18.17 10.59
CA MET A 110 2.87 -17.31 11.45
C MET A 110 1.48 -17.90 11.76
N GLY A 111 1.06 -18.94 11.04
CA GLY A 111 -0.28 -19.50 11.13
C GLY A 111 -1.37 -18.65 10.47
N VAL A 112 -1.04 -17.83 9.48
CA VAL A 112 -1.97 -16.99 8.69
C VAL A 112 -2.48 -17.76 7.47
N ASP A 113 -3.80 -17.89 7.32
CA ASP A 113 -4.40 -18.60 6.19
C ASP A 113 -4.54 -17.72 4.96
N GLN A 114 -5.06 -16.50 5.16
CA GLN A 114 -5.34 -15.54 4.11
C GLN A 114 -4.82 -14.16 4.48
N ALA A 115 -4.36 -13.41 3.49
CA ALA A 115 -3.87 -12.05 3.68
C ALA A 115 -4.45 -11.11 2.61
N LEU A 116 -4.99 -9.98 3.06
CA LEU A 116 -5.28 -8.82 2.23
C LEU A 116 -3.98 -8.02 2.05
N LEU A 117 -3.52 -7.90 0.81
CA LEU A 117 -2.23 -7.30 0.47
C LEU A 117 -2.43 -5.85 -0.01
N MET A 118 -2.06 -4.89 0.83
CA MET A 118 -2.02 -3.47 0.54
C MET A 118 -0.71 -3.08 -0.16
N PRO A 119 -0.72 -2.05 -1.02
CA PRO A 119 0.51 -1.44 -1.51
C PRO A 119 1.34 -0.82 -0.37
N THR A 120 2.64 -0.64 -0.61
CA THR A 120 3.56 0.07 0.30
C THR A 120 3.94 1.42 -0.28
N LEU A 121 4.80 1.44 -1.30
CA LEU A 121 5.28 2.69 -1.88
C LEU A 121 4.23 3.29 -2.81
N PHE A 122 3.41 2.46 -3.45
CA PHE A 122 2.24 2.98 -4.15
C PHE A 122 1.25 3.60 -3.16
N ALA A 123 1.00 3.02 -1.98
CA ALA A 123 0.11 3.64 -0.98
C ALA A 123 0.59 5.05 -0.56
N GLU A 124 1.91 5.23 -0.49
CA GLU A 124 2.58 6.45 -0.06
C GLU A 124 2.61 7.53 -1.16
N TYR A 125 2.99 7.15 -2.37
CA TYR A 125 3.39 8.10 -3.42
C TYR A 125 2.43 8.19 -4.60
N PHE A 126 1.80 7.08 -4.98
CA PHE A 126 0.89 7.06 -6.13
C PHE A 126 -0.28 8.06 -6.00
N PRO A 127 -0.90 8.26 -4.80
CA PRO A 127 -1.90 9.31 -4.59
C PRO A 127 -1.44 10.74 -4.87
N ILE A 128 -0.12 11.00 -4.95
CA ILE A 128 0.49 12.33 -5.15
C ILE A 128 0.75 12.61 -6.63
N VAL A 129 0.69 11.60 -7.50
CA VAL A 129 0.85 11.78 -8.95
C VAL A 129 -0.16 12.80 -9.44
N GLU A 130 0.29 13.86 -10.11
CA GLU A 130 -0.56 14.98 -10.53
C GLU A 130 -1.26 14.72 -11.87
N ASN A 131 -0.60 14.05 -12.80
CA ASN A 131 -1.15 13.78 -14.12
C ASN A 131 -2.12 12.58 -14.05
N PRO A 132 -3.44 12.77 -14.25
CA PRO A 132 -4.43 11.70 -14.10
C PRO A 132 -4.29 10.60 -15.15
N ASP A 133 -3.85 10.91 -16.36
CA ASP A 133 -3.67 9.92 -17.42
C ASP A 133 -2.48 9.00 -17.10
N VAL A 134 -1.41 9.57 -16.54
CA VAL A 134 -0.25 8.79 -16.09
C VAL A 134 -0.59 7.97 -14.84
N ALA A 135 -1.37 8.53 -13.92
CA ALA A 135 -1.89 7.79 -12.77
C ALA A 135 -2.72 6.58 -13.23
N ALA A 136 -3.54 6.71 -14.27
CA ALA A 136 -4.30 5.58 -14.82
C ALA A 136 -3.40 4.49 -15.44
N VAL A 137 -2.32 4.89 -16.13
CA VAL A 137 -1.33 3.93 -16.66
C VAL A 137 -0.61 3.19 -15.54
N LEU A 138 -0.13 3.92 -14.53
CA LEU A 138 0.53 3.35 -13.35
C LEU A 138 -0.40 2.43 -12.56
N ALA A 139 -1.67 2.81 -12.39
CA ALA A 139 -2.66 1.99 -11.71
C ALA A 139 -2.87 0.66 -12.43
N ARG A 140 -3.05 0.70 -13.76
CA ARG A 140 -3.18 -0.52 -14.57
C ARG A 140 -1.96 -1.42 -14.44
N ALA A 141 -0.77 -0.85 -14.55
CA ALA A 141 0.48 -1.60 -14.44
C ALA A 141 0.63 -2.27 -13.06
N TYR A 142 0.36 -1.54 -11.98
CA TYR A 142 0.36 -2.11 -10.62
C TYR A 142 -0.70 -3.20 -10.48
N ASN A 143 -1.93 -2.96 -10.96
CA ASN A 143 -3.05 -3.89 -10.80
C ASN A 143 -2.83 -5.20 -11.59
N ASP A 144 -2.20 -5.12 -12.75
CA ASP A 144 -1.82 -6.31 -13.53
C ASP A 144 -0.69 -7.08 -12.83
N TRP A 145 0.34 -6.37 -12.36
CA TRP A 145 1.43 -6.99 -11.60
C TRP A 145 0.93 -7.66 -10.32
N VAL A 146 0.08 -6.99 -9.55
CA VAL A 146 -0.37 -7.50 -8.24
C VAL A 146 -1.31 -8.70 -8.39
N ARG A 147 -2.09 -8.73 -9.48
CA ARG A 147 -2.86 -9.92 -9.87
C ARG A 147 -1.92 -11.09 -10.11
N ASP A 148 -0.85 -10.89 -10.87
CA ASP A 148 0.10 -11.95 -11.21
C ASP A 148 0.90 -12.41 -9.97
N PHE A 149 1.24 -11.49 -9.06
CA PHE A 149 1.82 -11.81 -7.76
C PHE A 149 0.89 -12.73 -6.94
N ALA A 150 -0.41 -12.38 -6.86
CA ALA A 150 -1.39 -13.13 -6.09
C ALA A 150 -1.77 -14.48 -6.73
N ALA A 151 -1.55 -14.64 -8.03
CA ALA A 151 -1.80 -15.90 -8.75
C ALA A 151 -0.98 -17.09 -8.20
N ALA A 152 0.07 -16.82 -7.41
CA ALA A 152 0.81 -17.86 -6.68
C ALA A 152 -0.06 -18.66 -5.69
N ALA A 153 -1.09 -18.05 -5.11
CA ALA A 153 -2.06 -18.70 -4.23
C ALA A 153 -3.36 -17.87 -4.15
N PRO A 154 -4.23 -17.93 -5.17
CA PRO A 154 -5.40 -17.05 -5.30
C PRO A 154 -6.49 -17.26 -4.23
N ASP A 155 -6.40 -18.34 -3.44
CA ASP A 155 -7.24 -18.65 -2.29
C ASP A 155 -6.66 -18.16 -0.95
N ARG A 156 -5.41 -17.68 -0.96
CA ARG A 156 -4.68 -17.17 0.22
C ARG A 156 -4.25 -15.71 0.11
N LEU A 157 -3.92 -15.25 -1.10
CA LEU A 157 -3.42 -13.91 -1.37
C LEU A 157 -4.51 -13.07 -2.04
N PHE A 158 -4.99 -12.05 -1.34
CA PHE A 158 -6.04 -11.16 -1.83
C PHE A 158 -5.44 -9.76 -1.99
N PRO A 159 -5.05 -9.35 -3.20
CA PRO A 159 -4.43 -8.04 -3.37
C PRO A 159 -5.46 -6.92 -3.46
N ALA A 160 -5.12 -5.76 -2.89
CA ALA A 160 -5.87 -4.53 -3.05
C ALA A 160 -5.34 -3.76 -4.27
N ALA A 161 -6.19 -3.57 -5.27
CA ALA A 161 -5.88 -2.76 -6.44
C ALA A 161 -5.74 -1.28 -6.07
N VAL A 162 -4.93 -0.52 -6.80
CA VAL A 162 -4.90 0.94 -6.68
C VAL A 162 -5.82 1.59 -7.71
N LEU A 163 -6.41 2.74 -7.36
CA LEU A 163 -7.31 3.50 -8.22
C LEU A 163 -6.76 4.89 -8.52
N PRO A 164 -6.78 5.37 -9.78
CA PRO A 164 -6.36 6.72 -10.14
C PRO A 164 -7.38 7.78 -9.68
N MET A 165 -7.44 8.00 -8.38
CA MET A 165 -8.40 8.89 -7.70
C MET A 165 -8.31 10.35 -8.17
N GLN A 166 -7.21 10.75 -8.79
CA GLN A 166 -7.01 12.05 -9.45
C GLN A 166 -8.13 12.38 -10.45
N ALA A 167 -8.73 11.37 -11.07
CA ALA A 167 -9.86 11.53 -11.97
C ALA A 167 -10.92 10.45 -11.69
N PRO A 168 -12.06 10.80 -11.07
CA PRO A 168 -13.11 9.84 -10.71
C PRO A 168 -13.58 8.98 -11.88
N SER A 169 -13.65 9.53 -13.09
CA SER A 169 -14.03 8.77 -14.29
C SER A 169 -13.00 7.71 -14.70
N LEU A 170 -11.70 7.95 -14.48
CA LEU A 170 -10.65 6.95 -14.67
C LEU A 170 -10.70 5.90 -13.56
N ALA A 171 -10.93 6.31 -12.31
CA ALA A 171 -11.08 5.39 -11.18
C ALA A 171 -12.27 4.44 -11.38
N ILE A 172 -13.43 4.93 -11.83
CA ILE A 172 -14.62 4.11 -12.14
C ILE A 172 -14.28 3.04 -13.19
N ARG A 173 -13.66 3.44 -14.31
CA ARG A 173 -13.24 2.51 -15.36
C ARG A 173 -12.28 1.44 -14.84
N GLU A 174 -11.39 1.82 -13.93
CA GLU A 174 -10.45 0.88 -13.34
C GLU A 174 -11.14 -0.09 -12.36
N VAL A 175 -12.13 0.37 -11.57
CA VAL A 175 -12.94 -0.53 -10.72
C VAL A 175 -13.67 -1.58 -11.56
N GLU A 176 -14.24 -1.20 -12.70
CA GLU A 176 -14.90 -2.14 -13.62
C GLU A 176 -13.90 -3.17 -14.13
N ARG A 177 -12.71 -2.73 -14.57
CA ARG A 177 -11.66 -3.61 -15.08
C ARG A 177 -11.14 -4.58 -14.03
N ILE A 178 -10.83 -4.11 -12.81
CA ILE A 178 -10.29 -4.99 -11.76
C ILE A 178 -11.34 -6.02 -11.30
N ALA A 179 -12.63 -5.69 -11.37
CA ALA A 179 -13.70 -6.63 -11.11
C ALA A 179 -13.76 -7.73 -12.18
N GLU A 180 -13.59 -7.38 -13.47
CA GLU A 180 -13.47 -8.35 -14.56
C GLU A 180 -12.22 -9.25 -14.40
N LEU A 181 -11.14 -8.72 -13.82
CA LEU A 181 -9.94 -9.49 -13.46
C LEU A 181 -10.11 -10.36 -12.20
N GLY A 182 -11.25 -10.27 -11.50
CA GLY A 182 -11.54 -11.03 -10.29
C GLY A 182 -10.88 -10.49 -9.02
N LEU A 183 -10.31 -9.28 -9.06
CA LEU A 183 -9.80 -8.61 -7.86
C LEU A 183 -10.98 -8.14 -6.99
N LYS A 184 -10.85 -8.32 -5.67
CA LYS A 184 -11.96 -8.13 -4.72
C LYS A 184 -11.84 -6.89 -3.86
N ALA A 185 -10.71 -6.19 -3.93
CA ALA A 185 -10.40 -5.07 -3.05
C ALA A 185 -9.72 -3.94 -3.83
N ALA A 186 -10.01 -2.71 -3.43
CA ALA A 186 -9.39 -1.50 -3.95
C ALA A 186 -8.89 -0.62 -2.79
N PHE A 187 -7.60 -0.36 -2.75
CA PHE A 187 -6.96 0.59 -1.84
C PHE A 187 -7.39 2.02 -2.19
N ILE A 188 -7.85 2.75 -1.17
CA ILE A 188 -8.17 4.17 -1.26
C ILE A 188 -7.52 4.87 -0.07
N ARG A 189 -6.62 5.82 -0.35
CA ARG A 189 -6.05 6.67 0.68
C ARG A 189 -7.07 7.74 1.10
N PRO A 190 -7.27 8.00 2.40
CA PRO A 190 -8.10 9.11 2.87
C PRO A 190 -7.34 10.45 2.74
N SER A 191 -7.08 10.88 1.50
CA SER A 191 -6.32 12.10 1.16
C SER A 191 -7.11 13.03 0.24
N PHE A 192 -6.66 14.28 0.14
CA PHE A 192 -7.16 15.19 -0.88
C PHE A 192 -6.59 14.81 -2.26
N PHE A 193 -7.47 14.70 -3.24
CA PHE A 193 -7.14 14.54 -4.65
C PHE A 193 -7.72 15.75 -5.38
N HIS A 194 -6.85 16.64 -5.89
CA HIS A 194 -7.24 17.94 -6.43
C HIS A 194 -8.26 18.68 -5.53
N GLU A 195 -7.87 18.89 -4.26
CA GLU A 195 -8.67 19.59 -3.23
C GLU A 195 -9.96 18.89 -2.80
N LYS A 196 -10.21 17.65 -3.25
CA LYS A 196 -11.42 16.88 -2.91
C LYS A 196 -11.07 15.63 -2.13
N LEU A 197 -11.79 15.41 -1.03
CA LEU A 197 -11.75 14.13 -0.30
C LEU A 197 -12.60 13.08 -1.04
N PRO A 198 -12.36 11.77 -0.81
CA PRO A 198 -13.16 10.70 -1.41
C PRO A 198 -14.66 10.75 -1.08
N ASN A 199 -15.09 11.51 -0.06
CA ASN A 199 -16.52 11.71 0.27
C ASN A 199 -17.16 12.88 -0.50
N HIS A 200 -16.43 13.57 -1.38
CA HIS A 200 -17.00 14.59 -2.26
C HIS A 200 -17.91 13.95 -3.32
N ARG A 201 -18.99 14.63 -3.71
CA ARG A 201 -20.02 14.13 -4.65
C ARG A 201 -19.48 13.64 -6.00
N ASP A 202 -18.34 14.17 -6.42
CA ASP A 202 -17.68 13.75 -7.66
C ASP A 202 -17.27 12.26 -7.63
N TYR A 203 -17.14 11.67 -6.44
CA TYR A 203 -16.87 10.26 -6.22
C TYR A 203 -18.14 9.41 -6.01
N ASP A 204 -19.35 9.99 -6.02
CA ASP A 204 -20.59 9.20 -5.84
C ASP A 204 -20.71 8.08 -6.88
N GLY A 205 -20.33 8.38 -8.13
CA GLY A 205 -20.27 7.37 -9.20
C GLY A 205 -19.23 6.27 -8.95
N LEU A 206 -18.11 6.59 -8.29
CA LEU A 206 -17.10 5.62 -7.88
C LEU A 206 -17.65 4.69 -6.80
N TRP A 207 -18.28 5.24 -5.76
CA TRP A 207 -18.88 4.47 -4.68
C TRP A 207 -20.00 3.54 -5.18
N ALA A 208 -20.88 4.05 -6.04
CA ALA A 208 -21.92 3.24 -6.68
C ALA A 208 -21.32 2.11 -7.56
N THR A 209 -20.18 2.36 -8.20
CA THR A 209 -19.49 1.35 -9.01
C THR A 209 -18.87 0.25 -8.13
N LEU A 210 -18.19 0.63 -7.04
CA LEU A 210 -17.64 -0.31 -6.06
C LEU A 210 -18.74 -1.20 -5.46
N GLU A 211 -19.89 -0.61 -5.09
CA GLU A 211 -21.07 -1.34 -4.62
C GLU A 211 -21.57 -2.33 -5.67
N ARG A 212 -21.78 -1.87 -6.91
CA ARG A 212 -22.31 -2.69 -8.01
C ARG A 212 -21.39 -3.85 -8.38
N THR A 213 -20.07 -3.66 -8.36
CA THR A 213 -19.10 -4.71 -8.73
C THR A 213 -18.76 -5.63 -7.56
N GLY A 214 -19.13 -5.26 -6.33
CA GLY A 214 -18.78 -6.00 -5.12
C GLY A 214 -17.29 -5.88 -4.73
N VAL A 215 -16.57 -4.92 -5.32
CA VAL A 215 -15.17 -4.65 -4.95
C VAL A 215 -15.15 -3.86 -3.64
N ALA A 216 -14.50 -4.40 -2.62
CA ALA A 216 -14.39 -3.77 -1.31
C ALA A 216 -13.49 -2.54 -1.37
N ALA A 217 -13.97 -1.42 -0.83
CA ALA A 217 -13.16 -0.23 -0.64
C ALA A 217 -12.32 -0.35 0.65
N CYS A 218 -11.01 -0.47 0.49
CA CYS A 218 -10.04 -0.56 1.58
C CYS A 218 -9.47 0.83 1.88
N ILE A 219 -10.08 1.51 2.84
CA ILE A 219 -9.62 2.84 3.27
C ILE A 219 -8.43 2.68 4.22
N HIS A 220 -7.21 2.94 3.73
CA HIS A 220 -5.98 2.70 4.47
C HIS A 220 -5.14 3.99 4.59
N PRO A 221 -4.76 4.41 5.81
CA PRO A 221 -4.03 5.65 6.01
C PRO A 221 -2.54 5.48 5.69
N SER A 222 -1.98 6.47 4.99
CA SER A 222 -0.54 6.59 4.76
C SER A 222 -0.06 7.96 5.21
N PRO A 223 1.14 8.10 5.82
CA PRO A 223 1.60 9.37 6.35
C PRO A 223 1.69 10.44 5.25
N GLY A 224 1.12 11.61 5.52
CA GLY A 224 0.87 12.69 4.55
C GLY A 224 2.14 13.40 4.06
N PHE A 225 2.22 13.64 2.74
CA PHE A 225 3.14 14.61 2.13
C PHE A 225 2.45 15.95 1.81
N THR A 226 1.12 15.97 1.72
CA THR A 226 0.37 17.03 1.04
C THR A 226 -0.71 17.68 1.92
N ASN A 227 -0.39 17.99 3.18
CA ASN A 227 -1.23 18.91 3.97
C ASN A 227 -0.47 19.59 5.14
N PRO A 228 -0.05 20.86 5.02
CA PRO A 228 0.56 21.58 6.14
C PRO A 228 -0.37 21.72 7.37
N GLU A 229 -1.69 21.61 7.19
CA GLU A 229 -2.67 21.78 8.28
C GLU A 229 -3.17 20.46 8.89
N TRP A 230 -3.04 19.33 8.17
CA TRP A 230 -3.62 18.03 8.56
C TRP A 230 -2.72 16.83 8.30
N THR A 231 -1.44 17.04 8.02
CA THR A 231 -0.52 15.91 7.91
C THR A 231 -0.45 15.18 9.25
N SER A 232 -0.30 13.87 9.17
CA SER A 232 0.13 12.97 10.25
C SER A 232 1.51 13.32 10.83
N GLU A 233 2.10 14.43 10.40
CA GLU A 233 3.29 15.05 10.96
C GLU A 233 2.96 16.09 12.07
N GLY A 234 1.67 16.28 12.35
CA GLY A 234 1.06 17.19 13.34
C GLY A 234 -0.04 17.99 12.63
N PRO A 235 -1.30 18.14 13.10
CA PRO A 235 -1.87 17.99 14.43
C PRO A 235 -2.89 16.82 14.58
N PHE A 236 -2.93 15.83 13.67
CA PHE A 236 -3.89 14.72 13.80
C PHE A 236 -3.60 13.83 15.02
N ILE A 237 -2.35 13.34 15.18
CA ILE A 237 -1.94 12.53 16.34
C ILE A 237 -2.01 13.35 17.63
N GLU A 238 -1.60 14.62 17.62
CA GLU A 238 -1.66 15.50 18.80
C GLU A 238 -3.10 15.87 19.19
N ARG A 239 -4.01 16.10 18.24
CA ARG A 239 -5.44 16.32 18.51
C ARG A 239 -6.12 15.06 19.00
N VAL A 240 -5.80 13.89 18.43
CA VAL A 240 -6.28 12.59 18.92
C VAL A 240 -5.77 12.33 20.35
N ALA A 241 -4.48 12.59 20.63
CA ALA A 241 -3.92 12.47 21.97
C ALA A 241 -4.53 13.48 22.97
N ALA A 242 -4.83 14.71 22.54
CA ALA A 242 -5.51 15.71 23.36
C ALA A 242 -6.98 15.36 23.63
N ASN A 243 -7.67 14.73 22.67
CA ASN A 243 -9.06 14.30 22.78
C ASN A 243 -9.23 12.96 23.51
N LEU A 244 -8.20 12.12 23.55
CA LEU A 244 -8.16 10.86 24.30
C LEU A 244 -7.80 11.03 25.79
N ARG A 245 -7.98 12.24 26.37
CA ARG A 245 -8.00 12.45 27.83
C ARG A 245 -9.23 11.83 28.51
N VAL A 246 -9.61 10.61 28.12
CA VAL A 246 -10.45 9.72 28.91
C VAL A 246 -9.53 9.07 29.93
N GLY A 247 -9.63 9.56 31.17
CA GLY A 247 -8.65 9.34 32.22
C GLY A 247 -8.49 7.89 32.68
N HIS A 248 -7.31 7.63 33.24
CA HIS A 248 -7.21 7.00 34.55
C HIS A 248 -5.99 7.58 35.28
N PRO A 249 -6.16 8.24 36.43
CA PRO A 249 -5.05 8.55 37.31
C PRO A 249 -4.56 7.26 37.98
N LEU A 250 -3.24 7.07 38.01
CA LEU A 250 -2.57 6.35 39.09
C LEU A 250 -2.10 7.39 40.12
#